data_AF-A0A1J5FAH2-F1
#
_entry.id   AF-A0A1J5FAH2-F1
#
_cell.length_a   1.000
_cell.length_b   1.000
_cell.length_c   1.000
_cell.angle_alpha   90.00
_cell.angle_beta   90.00
_cell.angle_gamma   90.00
#
_symmetry.space_group_name_H-M   'P 1'
#
loop_
_entity.id
_entity.type
_entity.pdbx_description
1 polymer ?
#
loop_
_entity_poly.entity_id
_entity_poly.type
_entity_poly.pdbx_seq_one_letter_code
_entity_poly.pdbx_strand_id
1 'polypeptide(L)'
;MEPNQQPIEPQNIKLPGPINLFKDSFLIYKLRFKTIIGLSLIYYIQLLLVMTVIIIVSILGIALVYALKFSIPILILVGILALTLILGYIFIQNLTILSLITSIVNYREGIGIIESFKRSFKKTIPYIWTSALVFLVTFGLILIVLLPTMLIFIFLSKLALLSPGDIIGKALITFISTVLFIALVGILTVWFFNAAYVLASEGIGGLNALLKSREYVRGRFFSVLLRIVLLLIVITFFETGISILPKLISLLHVPYLDIIITAAISIALAPLGFIYSFIIYDNLKAFKGDFVFQPSKKGKILLLSIIFTPLIFAFILLYYIFPSLISSYKMPRSIGNYPKISISPTQNKPITPTYQSGTFLIEGQSMYPNYQNGQSFTINTTTYNTTNPSRGELIIFFSPITRKPILKRVIGIPGDKISLINNSISLNGQQLNESLYLPPETKTYVGTFLENSKEITVPPDAYFVLGDNRSFSSDSREWGYILKNDIVGKLGNCYSNCGLNKR
;
A
#
# COMPACT_ATOMS: atom_id res chain seq x y z
N MET A 1 23.21 52.64 -42.76
CA MET A 1 22.74 52.90 -41.38
C MET A 1 21.59 51.96 -41.13
N GLU A 2 21.87 50.81 -40.49
CA GLU A 2 20.81 49.94 -39.99
C GLU A 2 20.05 50.68 -38.89
N PRO A 3 18.70 50.65 -38.87
CA PRO A 3 17.96 51.28 -37.80
C PRO A 3 18.18 50.49 -36.51
N ASN A 4 18.73 51.17 -35.51
CA ASN A 4 18.84 50.73 -34.12
C ASN A 4 17.52 50.11 -33.63
N GLN A 5 17.47 48.78 -33.55
CA GLN A 5 16.48 48.09 -32.73
C GLN A 5 16.87 48.32 -31.26
N GLN A 6 16.24 49.32 -30.64
CA GLN A 6 16.26 49.43 -29.18
C GLN A 6 15.69 48.13 -28.58
N PRO A 7 16.30 47.56 -27.54
CA PRO A 7 15.71 46.43 -26.83
C PRO A 7 14.38 46.88 -26.25
N ILE A 8 13.29 46.23 -26.62
CA ILE A 8 11.99 46.41 -25.98
C ILE A 8 12.18 46.01 -24.51
N GLU A 9 12.16 47.00 -23.63
CA GLU A 9 12.22 46.80 -22.19
C GLU A 9 11.06 45.86 -21.80
N PRO A 10 11.30 44.77 -21.06
CA PRO A 10 10.23 43.85 -20.69
C PRO A 10 9.23 44.62 -19.83
N GLN A 11 8.10 45.00 -20.42
CA GLN A 11 6.99 45.57 -19.66
C GLN A 11 6.75 44.66 -18.46
N ASN A 12 6.79 45.25 -17.27
CA ASN A 12 6.70 44.55 -16.00
C ASN A 12 5.24 44.12 -15.75
N ILE A 13 4.64 43.46 -16.73
CA ILE A 13 3.27 42.98 -16.69
C ILE A 13 3.24 41.84 -15.68
N LYS A 14 2.57 42.09 -14.56
CA LYS A 14 2.36 41.10 -13.50
C LYS A 14 1.29 40.12 -13.95
N LEU A 15 1.43 38.86 -13.55
CA LEU A 15 0.36 37.86 -13.71
C LEU A 15 -0.93 38.40 -13.07
N PRO A 16 -2.12 38.11 -13.65
CA PRO A 16 -3.39 38.54 -13.06
C PRO A 16 -3.53 38.05 -11.63
N GLY A 17 -4.15 38.86 -10.77
CA GLY A 17 -4.43 38.45 -9.38
C GLY A 17 -5.26 37.16 -9.31
N PRO A 18 -5.14 36.35 -8.25
CA PRO A 18 -5.80 35.04 -8.19
C PRO A 18 -7.33 35.10 -8.35
N ILE A 19 -7.97 36.14 -7.79
CA ILE A 19 -9.43 36.37 -7.94
C ILE A 19 -9.81 36.62 -9.41
N ASN A 20 -9.00 37.40 -10.14
CA ASN A 20 -9.25 37.67 -11.56
C ASN A 20 -9.13 36.39 -12.38
N LEU A 21 -8.15 35.53 -12.07
CA LEU A 21 -8.03 34.23 -12.73
C LEU A 21 -9.27 33.35 -12.55
N PHE A 22 -9.89 33.33 -11.35
CA PHE A 22 -11.15 32.61 -11.16
C PHE A 22 -12.30 33.22 -11.96
N LYS A 23 -12.41 34.54 -12.00
CA LYS A 23 -13.43 35.24 -12.79
C LYS A 23 -13.30 34.90 -14.28
N ASP A 24 -12.09 34.96 -14.82
CA ASP A 24 -11.79 34.63 -16.21
C ASP A 24 -12.02 33.13 -16.48
N SER A 25 -11.70 32.27 -15.50
CA SER A 25 -11.98 30.83 -15.60
C SER A 25 -13.46 30.54 -15.71
N PHE A 26 -14.28 31.20 -14.89
CA PHE A 26 -15.74 31.07 -14.92
C PHE A 26 -16.33 31.60 -16.23
N LEU A 27 -15.75 32.67 -16.80
CA LEU A 27 -16.17 33.19 -18.09
C LEU A 27 -15.94 32.17 -19.21
N ILE A 28 -14.74 31.60 -19.31
CA ILE A 28 -14.45 30.55 -20.32
C ILE A 28 -15.34 29.33 -20.09
N TYR A 29 -15.54 28.93 -18.83
CA TYR A 29 -16.42 27.83 -18.47
C TYR A 29 -17.85 28.06 -18.95
N LYS A 30 -18.43 29.25 -18.71
CA LYS A 30 -19.77 29.62 -19.17
C LYS A 30 -19.87 29.65 -20.69
N LEU A 31 -18.88 30.22 -21.37
CA LEU A 31 -18.82 30.29 -22.84
C LEU A 31 -18.79 28.89 -23.47
N ARG A 32 -18.15 27.92 -22.84
CA ARG A 32 -17.92 26.58 -23.37
C ARG A 32 -18.61 25.48 -22.56
N PHE A 33 -19.65 25.83 -21.80
CA PHE A 33 -20.31 24.96 -20.82
C PHE A 33 -20.68 23.59 -21.39
N LYS A 34 -21.38 23.57 -22.53
CA LYS A 34 -21.85 22.32 -23.17
C LYS A 34 -20.68 21.38 -23.54
N THR A 35 -19.63 21.91 -24.16
CA THR A 35 -18.48 21.11 -24.58
C THR A 35 -17.68 20.60 -23.37
N ILE A 36 -17.46 21.46 -22.38
CA ILE A 36 -16.67 21.15 -21.19
C ILE A 36 -17.38 20.12 -20.32
N ILE A 37 -18.68 20.31 -20.04
CA ILE A 37 -19.49 19.33 -19.32
C ILE A 37 -19.59 18.03 -20.09
N GLY A 38 -19.80 18.07 -21.42
CA GLY A 38 -19.89 16.87 -22.24
C GLY A 38 -18.61 16.02 -22.19
N LEU A 39 -17.43 16.65 -22.31
CA LEU A 39 -16.15 15.96 -22.18
C LEU A 39 -15.91 15.43 -20.76
N SER A 40 -16.33 16.18 -19.74
CA SER A 40 -16.23 15.76 -18.34
C SER A 40 -17.15 14.56 -18.07
N LEU A 41 -18.38 14.57 -18.57
CA LEU A 41 -19.30 13.44 -18.45
C LEU A 41 -18.74 12.18 -19.13
N ILE A 42 -18.15 12.32 -20.32
CA ILE A 42 -17.49 11.21 -21.02
C ILE A 42 -16.38 10.59 -20.16
N TYR A 43 -15.58 11.41 -19.46
CA TYR A 43 -14.54 10.92 -18.55
C TYR A 43 -15.11 10.03 -17.43
N TYR A 44 -16.21 10.45 -16.80
CA TYR A 44 -16.86 9.68 -15.73
C TYR A 44 -17.62 8.45 -16.24
N ILE A 45 -18.27 8.53 -17.40
CA ILE A 45 -18.90 7.36 -18.05
C ILE A 45 -17.85 6.28 -18.34
N GLN A 46 -16.67 6.68 -18.85
CA GLN A 46 -15.56 5.76 -19.10
C GLN A 46 -15.08 5.09 -17.81
N LEU A 47 -15.01 5.83 -16.69
CA LEU A 47 -14.64 5.28 -15.38
C LEU A 47 -15.64 4.20 -14.92
N LEU A 48 -16.95 4.48 -15.02
CA LEU A 48 -18.00 3.52 -14.68
C LEU A 48 -17.95 2.26 -15.56
N LEU A 49 -17.75 2.44 -16.87
CA LEU A 49 -17.63 1.34 -17.82
C LEU A 49 -16.45 0.42 -17.45
N VAL A 50 -15.30 1.00 -17.12
CA VAL A 50 -14.10 0.22 -16.78
C VAL A 50 -14.23 -0.47 -15.43
N MET A 51 -14.83 0.16 -14.42
CA MET A 51 -15.14 -0.53 -13.16
C MET A 51 -16.05 -1.74 -13.41
N THR A 52 -17.06 -1.58 -14.27
CA THR A 52 -17.96 -2.68 -14.66
C THR A 52 -17.21 -3.80 -15.38
N VAL A 53 -16.35 -3.46 -16.34
CA VAL A 53 -15.52 -4.44 -17.07
C VAL A 53 -14.56 -5.16 -16.12
N ILE A 54 -13.89 -4.46 -15.21
CA ILE A 54 -12.99 -5.07 -14.22
C ILE A 54 -13.75 -6.06 -13.33
N ILE A 55 -14.95 -5.70 -12.86
CA ILE A 55 -15.80 -6.59 -12.05
C ILE A 55 -16.17 -7.84 -12.85
N ILE A 56 -16.64 -7.68 -14.09
CA ILE A 56 -17.02 -8.79 -14.97
C ILE A 56 -15.81 -9.70 -15.25
N VAL A 57 -14.67 -9.13 -15.64
CA VAL A 57 -13.44 -9.89 -15.92
C VAL A 57 -12.93 -10.60 -14.68
N SER A 58 -13.05 -10.00 -13.49
CA SER A 58 -12.67 -10.64 -12.23
C SER A 58 -13.56 -11.83 -11.91
N ILE A 59 -14.88 -11.69 -12.04
CA ILE A 59 -15.85 -12.77 -11.81
C ILE A 59 -15.61 -13.92 -12.80
N LEU A 60 -15.50 -13.60 -14.10
CA LEU A 60 -15.25 -14.58 -15.16
C LEU A 60 -13.88 -15.26 -14.99
N GLY A 61 -12.85 -14.51 -14.62
CA GLY A 61 -11.51 -15.03 -14.38
C GLY A 61 -11.50 -16.04 -13.25
N ILE A 62 -12.16 -15.73 -12.12
CA ILE A 62 -12.30 -16.67 -10.99
C ILE A 62 -13.07 -17.92 -11.44
N ALA A 63 -14.22 -17.76 -12.09
CA ALA A 63 -15.03 -18.89 -12.58
C ALA A 63 -14.24 -19.80 -13.54
N LEU A 64 -13.47 -19.21 -14.45
CA LEU A 64 -12.63 -19.91 -15.42
C LEU A 64 -11.51 -20.71 -14.75
N VAL A 65 -10.85 -20.11 -13.74
CA VAL A 65 -9.79 -20.77 -12.95
C VAL A 65 -10.33 -21.98 -12.19
N TYR A 66 -11.53 -21.87 -11.60
CA TYR A 66 -12.21 -23.00 -10.96
C TYR A 66 -12.62 -24.08 -11.96
N ALA A 67 -13.18 -23.71 -13.11
CA ALA A 67 -13.64 -24.66 -14.12
C ALA A 67 -12.50 -25.44 -14.79
N LEU A 68 -11.36 -24.78 -15.03
CA LEU A 68 -10.24 -25.34 -15.80
C LEU A 68 -9.08 -25.86 -14.93
N LYS A 69 -9.33 -26.11 -13.64
CA LYS A 69 -8.36 -26.71 -12.69
C LYS A 69 -6.97 -26.06 -12.73
N PHE A 70 -6.91 -24.73 -12.65
CA PHE A 70 -5.66 -23.98 -12.41
C PHE A 70 -4.52 -24.24 -13.43
N SER A 71 -4.79 -23.99 -14.71
CA SER A 71 -3.80 -24.13 -15.79
C SER A 71 -3.00 -22.83 -16.04
N ILE A 72 -1.67 -22.91 -16.00
CA ILE A 72 -0.75 -21.77 -16.20
C ILE A 72 -0.98 -21.03 -17.54
N PRO A 73 -1.13 -21.71 -18.70
CA PRO A 73 -1.44 -21.05 -19.97
C PRO A 73 -2.69 -20.16 -19.93
N ILE A 74 -3.74 -20.61 -19.23
CA ILE A 74 -4.99 -19.86 -19.10
C ILE A 74 -4.78 -18.60 -18.26
N LEU A 75 -3.99 -18.70 -17.18
CA LEU A 75 -3.62 -17.53 -16.37
C LEU A 75 -2.82 -16.49 -17.17
N ILE A 76 -1.89 -16.94 -18.02
CA ILE A 76 -1.13 -16.05 -18.91
C ILE A 76 -2.07 -15.36 -19.89
N LEU A 77 -2.99 -16.09 -20.52
CA LEU A 77 -3.95 -15.52 -21.47
C LEU A 77 -4.86 -14.48 -20.81
N VAL A 78 -5.40 -14.77 -19.62
CA VAL A 78 -6.19 -13.81 -18.83
C VAL A 78 -5.35 -12.59 -18.46
N GLY A 79 -4.08 -12.78 -18.08
CA GLY A 79 -3.15 -11.69 -17.78
C GLY A 79 -2.89 -10.77 -18.98
N ILE A 80 -2.69 -11.35 -20.17
CA ILE A 80 -2.52 -10.58 -21.42
C ILE A 80 -3.78 -9.77 -21.75
N LEU A 81 -4.96 -10.39 -21.66
CA LEU A 81 -6.24 -9.71 -21.90
C LEU A 81 -6.47 -8.57 -20.90
N ALA A 82 -6.18 -8.79 -19.61
CA ALA A 82 -6.29 -7.75 -18.59
C ALA A 82 -5.32 -6.58 -18.90
N LEU A 83 -4.07 -6.89 -19.28
CA LEU A 83 -3.08 -5.87 -19.64
C LEU A 83 -3.51 -5.06 -20.86
N THR A 84 -4.05 -5.68 -21.92
CA THR A 84 -4.52 -4.95 -23.11
C THR A 84 -5.70 -4.05 -22.80
N LEU A 85 -6.64 -4.51 -21.97
CA LEU A 85 -7.77 -3.69 -21.49
C LEU A 85 -7.29 -2.49 -20.66
N ILE A 86 -6.31 -2.70 -19.77
CA ILE A 86 -5.71 -1.62 -18.97
C ILE A 86 -5.01 -0.60 -19.87
N LEU A 87 -4.22 -1.04 -20.85
CA LEU A 87 -3.54 -0.14 -21.78
C LEU A 87 -4.53 0.64 -22.65
N GLY A 88 -5.58 -0.02 -23.13
CA GLY A 88 -6.67 0.63 -23.87
C GLY A 88 -7.39 1.70 -23.04
N TYR A 89 -7.68 1.39 -21.77
CA TYR A 89 -8.26 2.35 -20.84
C TYR A 89 -7.36 3.56 -20.61
N ILE A 90 -6.07 3.34 -20.33
CA ILE A 90 -5.09 4.42 -20.13
C ILE A 90 -5.07 5.32 -21.36
N PHE A 91 -5.06 4.75 -22.56
CA PHE A 91 -5.09 5.53 -23.80
C PHE A 91 -6.36 6.38 -23.93
N ILE A 92 -7.53 5.77 -23.75
CA ILE A 92 -8.84 6.45 -23.87
C ILE A 92 -8.99 7.55 -22.82
N GLN A 93 -8.59 7.30 -21.58
CA GLN A 93 -8.64 8.30 -20.51
C GLN A 93 -7.77 9.51 -20.82
N ASN A 94 -6.53 9.27 -21.25
CA ASN A 94 -5.62 10.35 -21.62
C ASN A 94 -6.10 11.11 -22.86
N LEU A 95 -6.73 10.43 -23.83
CA LEU A 95 -7.37 11.07 -24.97
C LEU A 95 -8.51 11.99 -24.52
N THR A 96 -9.36 11.57 -23.59
CA THR A 96 -10.47 12.39 -23.05
C THR A 96 -9.94 13.62 -22.30
N ILE A 97 -8.93 13.46 -21.44
CA ILE A 97 -8.30 14.58 -20.72
C ILE A 97 -7.66 15.56 -21.72
N LEU A 98 -6.91 15.07 -22.72
CA LEU A 98 -6.31 15.92 -23.73
C LEU A 98 -7.36 16.62 -24.60
N SER A 99 -8.51 15.99 -24.83
CA SER A 99 -9.63 16.60 -25.55
C SER A 99 -10.26 17.73 -24.73
N LEU A 100 -10.39 17.56 -23.42
CA LEU A 100 -10.81 18.64 -22.51
C LEU A 100 -9.82 19.80 -22.57
N ILE A 101 -8.51 19.54 -22.42
CA ILE A 101 -7.47 20.57 -22.50
C ILE A 101 -7.49 21.26 -23.87
N THR A 102 -7.61 20.51 -24.96
CA THR A 102 -7.67 21.05 -26.34
C THR A 102 -8.90 21.93 -26.54
N SER A 103 -10.04 21.58 -25.96
CA SER A 103 -11.26 22.41 -25.99
C SER A 103 -11.08 23.75 -25.26
N ILE A 104 -10.31 23.74 -24.16
CA ILE A 104 -9.99 24.92 -23.34
C ILE A 104 -8.97 25.80 -24.06
N VAL A 105 -7.89 25.22 -24.59
CA VAL A 105 -6.85 25.95 -25.32
C VAL A 105 -7.43 26.66 -26.55
N ASN A 106 -8.37 26.01 -27.25
CA ASN A 106 -9.05 26.55 -28.41
C ASN A 106 -10.44 27.12 -28.04
N TYR A 107 -10.57 27.74 -26.86
CA TYR A 107 -11.87 28.23 -26.38
C TYR A 107 -12.47 29.31 -27.32
N ARG A 108 -11.62 30.11 -27.97
CA ARG A 108 -12.04 31.16 -28.92
C ARG A 108 -12.60 30.62 -30.23
N GLU A 109 -12.15 29.45 -30.67
CA GLU A 109 -12.62 28.81 -31.91
C GLU A 109 -13.97 28.11 -31.78
N GLY A 110 -14.51 27.97 -30.57
CA GLY A 110 -15.82 27.32 -30.37
C GLY A 110 -15.85 25.80 -30.63
N ILE A 111 -14.70 25.10 -30.71
CA ILE A 111 -14.67 23.68 -31.11
C ILE A 111 -15.60 22.74 -30.31
N GLY A 112 -16.31 21.86 -31.01
CA GLY A 112 -17.19 20.87 -30.41
C GLY A 112 -16.46 19.70 -29.74
N ILE A 113 -17.21 18.76 -29.17
CA ILE A 113 -16.69 17.54 -28.53
C ILE A 113 -15.93 16.68 -29.56
N ILE A 114 -16.55 16.40 -30.70
CA ILE A 114 -15.98 15.54 -31.77
C ILE A 114 -14.68 16.14 -32.30
N GLU A 115 -14.68 17.44 -32.60
CA GLU A 115 -13.47 18.12 -33.11
C GLU A 115 -12.35 18.15 -32.06
N SER A 116 -12.69 18.27 -30.77
CA SER A 116 -11.72 18.17 -29.67
C SER A 116 -11.03 16.80 -29.65
N PHE A 117 -11.78 15.70 -29.82
CA PHE A 117 -11.21 14.35 -29.94
C PHE A 117 -10.33 14.20 -31.18
N LYS A 118 -10.80 14.68 -32.34
CA LYS A 118 -10.09 14.59 -33.61
C LYS A 118 -8.71 15.27 -33.55
N ARG A 119 -8.65 16.49 -32.99
CA ARG A 119 -7.40 17.24 -32.82
C ARG A 119 -6.47 16.63 -31.78
N SER A 120 -7.02 15.95 -30.78
CA SER A 120 -6.26 15.33 -29.70
C SER A 120 -5.64 13.99 -30.07
N PHE A 121 -6.29 13.21 -30.94
CA PHE A 121 -5.91 11.82 -31.25
C PHE A 121 -4.42 11.63 -31.58
N LYS A 122 -3.88 12.44 -32.51
CA LYS A 122 -2.45 12.36 -32.90
C LYS A 122 -1.49 12.87 -31.81
N LYS A 123 -2.00 13.68 -30.86
CA LYS A 123 -1.24 14.23 -29.74
C LYS A 123 -1.30 13.35 -28.49
N THR A 124 -2.17 12.34 -28.44
CA THR A 124 -2.38 11.49 -27.25
C THR A 124 -1.14 10.71 -26.82
N ILE A 125 -0.43 10.06 -27.74
CA ILE A 125 0.81 9.33 -27.38
C ILE A 125 1.88 10.29 -26.85
N PRO A 126 2.19 11.42 -27.52
CA PRO A 126 3.04 12.47 -26.94
C PRO A 126 2.56 12.97 -25.58
N TYR A 127 1.26 13.10 -25.37
CA TYR A 127 0.67 13.51 -24.09
C TYR A 127 0.92 12.48 -22.99
N ILE A 128 0.63 11.21 -23.23
CA ILE A 128 0.90 10.12 -22.29
C ILE A 128 2.38 10.12 -21.89
N TRP A 129 3.28 10.24 -22.87
CA TRP A 129 4.72 10.32 -22.60
C TRP A 129 5.10 11.57 -21.80
N THR A 130 4.51 12.73 -22.12
CA THR A 130 4.73 13.97 -21.37
C THR A 130 4.27 13.84 -19.92
N SER A 131 3.04 13.35 -19.71
CA SER A 131 2.45 13.13 -18.39
C SER A 131 3.24 12.09 -17.58
N ALA A 132 3.71 11.02 -18.22
CA ALA A 132 4.57 10.03 -17.58
C ALA A 132 5.91 10.65 -17.13
N LEU A 133 6.53 11.52 -17.95
CA LEU A 133 7.74 12.24 -17.55
C LEU A 133 7.48 13.23 -16.41
N VAL A 134 6.37 13.98 -16.45
CA VAL A 134 5.98 14.85 -15.33
C VAL A 134 5.82 14.04 -14.06
N PHE A 135 5.09 12.92 -14.13
CA PHE A 135 4.90 12.01 -13.00
C PHE A 135 6.23 11.44 -12.49
N LEU A 136 7.09 10.92 -13.37
CA LEU A 136 8.40 10.40 -12.96
C LEU A 136 9.26 11.47 -12.29
N VAL A 137 9.23 12.71 -12.77
CA VAL A 137 9.98 13.80 -12.14
C VAL A 137 9.35 14.22 -10.82
N THR A 138 8.02 14.32 -10.70
CA THR A 138 7.40 14.77 -9.43
C THR A 138 7.33 13.65 -8.39
N PHE A 139 6.90 12.44 -8.77
CA PHE A 139 6.78 11.27 -7.90
C PHE A 139 8.09 10.50 -7.71
N GLY A 140 8.96 10.42 -8.72
CA GLY A 140 10.26 9.75 -8.57
C GLY A 140 11.12 10.40 -7.48
N LEU A 141 10.96 11.70 -7.25
CA LEU A 141 11.58 12.39 -6.12
C LEU A 141 10.95 12.11 -4.77
N ILE A 142 9.69 11.67 -4.71
CA ILE A 142 9.12 11.11 -3.48
C ILE A 142 9.94 9.89 -3.08
N LEU A 143 10.26 9.01 -4.02
CA LEU A 143 11.11 7.85 -3.74
C LEU A 143 12.56 8.26 -3.40
N ILE A 144 13.10 9.37 -3.94
CA ILE A 144 14.46 9.84 -3.58
C ILE A 144 14.52 10.52 -2.25
N VAL A 145 13.52 11.30 -1.87
CA VAL A 145 13.63 12.10 -0.66
C VAL A 145 13.03 11.33 0.50
N LEU A 146 11.83 10.77 0.33
CA LEU A 146 11.12 10.09 1.40
C LEU A 146 11.90 8.86 1.88
N LEU A 147 12.51 8.10 0.97
CA LEU A 147 13.14 6.83 1.31
C LEU A 147 14.48 7.02 2.07
N PRO A 148 15.42 7.87 1.62
CA PRO A 148 16.56 8.31 2.42
C PRO A 148 16.17 9.06 3.68
N THR A 149 15.14 9.91 3.69
CA THR A 149 14.73 10.56 4.95
C THR A 149 14.17 9.56 5.96
N MET A 150 13.40 8.55 5.52
CA MET A 150 13.00 7.42 6.36
C MET A 150 14.21 6.63 6.84
N LEU A 151 15.20 6.38 5.99
CA LEU A 151 16.40 5.64 6.36
C LEU A 151 17.34 6.42 7.27
N ILE A 152 17.51 7.71 7.04
CA ILE A 152 18.24 8.63 7.92
C ILE A 152 17.52 8.66 9.27
N PHE A 153 16.19 8.72 9.30
CA PHE A 153 15.43 8.63 10.54
C PHE A 153 15.65 7.28 11.26
N ILE A 154 15.58 6.16 10.55
CA ILE A 154 15.87 4.82 11.10
C ILE A 154 17.33 4.71 11.58
N PHE A 155 18.27 5.29 10.85
CA PHE A 155 19.70 5.27 11.17
C PHE A 155 20.02 6.16 12.38
N LEU A 156 19.54 7.40 12.39
CA LEU A 156 19.71 8.35 13.49
C LEU A 156 19.01 7.88 14.77
N SER A 157 17.87 7.20 14.66
CA SER A 157 17.22 6.56 15.82
C SER A 157 17.99 5.35 16.35
N LYS A 158 18.85 4.72 15.56
CA LYS A 158 19.75 3.63 15.98
C LYS A 158 21.11 4.12 16.50
N LEU A 159 21.61 5.28 16.06
CA LEU A 159 23.00 5.68 16.31
C LEU A 159 23.30 6.22 17.73
N ALA A 160 22.39 6.08 18.70
CA ALA A 160 22.54 6.64 20.06
C ALA A 160 22.80 8.17 20.14
N LEU A 161 22.79 8.90 19.01
CA LEU A 161 22.89 10.37 18.94
C LEU A 161 21.64 11.08 19.49
N LEU A 162 20.50 10.40 19.47
CA LEU A 162 19.26 10.83 20.09
C LEU A 162 18.98 9.84 21.21
N SER A 163 18.94 10.31 22.46
CA SER A 163 18.55 9.45 23.57
C SER A 163 17.15 8.85 23.31
N PRO A 164 16.81 7.67 23.87
CA PRO A 164 15.49 7.08 23.70
C PRO A 164 14.34 8.06 24.02
N GLY A 165 14.56 9.00 24.94
CA GLY A 165 13.64 10.07 25.32
C GLY A 165 13.76 11.39 24.54
N ASP A 166 14.66 11.53 23.57
CA ASP A 166 14.82 12.76 22.78
C ASP A 166 13.74 12.88 21.69
N ILE A 167 12.53 13.20 22.15
CA ILE A 167 11.35 13.43 21.30
C ILE A 167 11.56 14.67 20.43
N ILE A 168 12.24 15.70 20.95
CA ILE A 168 12.43 16.98 20.28
C ILE A 168 13.36 16.84 19.08
N GLY A 169 14.51 16.18 19.24
CA GLY A 169 15.43 15.94 18.13
C GLY A 169 14.81 15.08 17.02
N LYS A 170 14.07 14.03 17.38
CA LYS A 170 13.33 13.18 16.41
C LYS A 170 12.26 13.97 15.66
N ALA A 171 11.52 14.84 16.36
CA ALA A 171 10.51 15.71 15.76
C ALA A 171 11.15 16.73 14.81
N LEU A 172 12.27 17.34 15.20
CA LEU A 172 12.99 18.32 14.39
C LEU A 172 13.52 17.71 13.08
N ILE A 173 14.14 16.53 13.15
CA ILE A 173 14.65 15.83 11.95
C ILE A 173 13.52 15.46 11.01
N THR A 174 12.42 14.93 11.54
CA THR A 174 11.21 14.61 10.75
C THR A 174 10.67 15.87 10.10
N PHE A 175 10.53 16.96 10.85
CA PHE A 175 10.06 18.24 10.34
C PHE A 175 10.93 18.78 9.21
N ILE A 176 12.26 18.87 9.41
CA ILE A 176 13.20 19.34 8.37
C ILE A 176 13.11 18.47 7.12
N SER A 177 13.05 17.14 7.29
CA SER A 177 12.92 16.18 6.20
C SER A 177 11.64 16.39 5.40
N THR A 178 10.51 16.55 6.08
CA THR A 178 9.21 16.82 5.47
C THR A 178 9.18 18.17 4.75
N VAL A 179 9.77 19.22 5.34
CA VAL A 179 9.84 20.55 4.72
C VAL A 179 10.69 20.52 3.45
N LEU A 180 11.87 19.91 3.48
CA LEU A 180 12.73 19.76 2.30
C LEU A 180 12.03 18.95 1.20
N PHE A 181 11.31 17.90 1.58
CA PHE A 181 10.51 17.09 0.68
C PHE A 181 9.42 17.91 -0.02
N ILE A 182 8.58 18.61 0.76
CA ILE A 182 7.50 19.46 0.24
C ILE A 182 8.07 20.57 -0.65
N ALA A 183 9.17 21.21 -0.24
CA ALA A 183 9.81 22.26 -1.02
C ALA A 183 10.28 21.75 -2.39
N LEU A 184 10.92 20.58 -2.44
CA LEU A 184 11.45 20.03 -3.68
C LEU A 184 10.35 19.58 -4.63
N VAL A 185 9.33 18.88 -4.12
CA VAL A 185 8.13 18.49 -4.91
C VAL A 185 7.41 19.75 -5.42
N GLY A 186 7.28 20.77 -4.58
CA GLY A 186 6.68 22.06 -4.95
C GLY A 186 7.44 22.74 -6.09
N ILE A 187 8.78 22.76 -6.05
CA ILE A 187 9.60 23.36 -7.12
C ILE A 187 9.34 22.71 -8.47
N LEU A 188 9.35 21.38 -8.52
CA LEU A 188 9.20 20.64 -9.76
C LEU A 188 7.76 20.67 -10.28
N THR A 189 6.79 20.61 -9.37
CA THR A 189 5.37 20.81 -9.69
C THR A 189 5.18 22.15 -10.38
N VAL A 190 5.75 23.24 -9.85
CA VAL A 190 5.68 24.57 -10.44
C VAL A 190 6.39 24.65 -11.79
N TRP A 191 7.58 24.06 -11.95
CA TRP A 191 8.31 24.07 -13.22
C TRP A 191 7.58 23.34 -14.34
N PHE A 192 6.95 22.20 -14.05
CA PHE A 192 6.34 21.34 -15.07
C PHE A 192 4.82 21.43 -15.14
N PHE A 193 4.21 22.30 -14.32
CA PHE A 193 2.77 22.55 -14.25
C PHE A 193 2.14 22.76 -15.63
N ASN A 194 2.84 23.47 -16.53
CA ASN A 194 2.29 23.88 -17.81
C ASN A 194 2.60 22.91 -18.97
N ALA A 195 3.30 21.79 -18.72
CA ALA A 195 3.79 20.91 -19.79
C ALA A 195 2.66 20.35 -20.68
N ALA A 196 1.49 20.04 -20.10
CA ALA A 196 0.32 19.59 -20.85
C ALA A 196 -0.21 20.67 -21.81
N TYR A 197 -0.21 21.95 -21.39
CA TYR A 197 -0.67 23.07 -22.21
C TYR A 197 0.34 23.42 -23.31
N VAL A 198 1.64 23.30 -23.04
CA VAL A 198 2.69 23.41 -24.06
C VAL A 198 2.44 22.40 -25.20
N LEU A 199 2.14 21.15 -24.88
CA LEU A 199 1.79 20.15 -25.89
C LEU A 199 0.49 20.51 -26.63
N ALA A 200 -0.57 20.82 -25.89
CA ALA A 200 -1.88 21.05 -26.47
C ALA A 200 -1.89 22.28 -27.39
N SER A 201 -1.31 23.40 -26.95
CA SER A 201 -1.26 24.68 -27.68
C SER A 201 -0.17 24.71 -28.75
N GLU A 202 1.02 24.17 -28.48
CA GLU A 202 2.21 24.38 -29.32
C GLU A 202 2.69 23.12 -30.04
N GLY A 203 2.09 21.96 -29.74
CA GLY A 203 2.47 20.67 -30.36
C GLY A 203 3.81 20.11 -29.89
N ILE A 204 4.43 20.70 -28.85
CA ILE A 204 5.73 20.28 -28.32
C ILE A 204 5.52 19.29 -27.17
N GLY A 205 5.95 18.04 -27.36
CA GLY A 205 5.75 16.95 -26.39
C GLY A 205 7.00 16.41 -25.71
N GLY A 206 6.79 15.47 -24.80
CA GLY A 206 7.81 14.75 -24.06
C GLY A 206 8.70 15.67 -23.23
N LEU A 207 9.99 15.36 -23.19
CA LEU A 207 11.01 16.12 -22.45
C LEU A 207 11.05 17.61 -22.83
N ASN A 208 10.80 17.92 -24.11
CA ASN A 208 10.84 19.30 -24.60
C ASN A 208 9.68 20.13 -24.03
N ALA A 209 8.52 19.51 -23.78
CA ALA A 209 7.38 20.19 -23.15
C ALA A 209 7.71 20.61 -21.72
N LEU A 210 8.36 19.72 -20.95
CA LEU A 210 8.81 19.98 -19.58
C LEU A 210 9.82 21.13 -19.54
N LEU A 211 10.83 21.09 -20.42
CA LEU A 211 11.86 22.13 -20.48
C LEU A 211 11.27 23.48 -20.91
N LYS A 212 10.34 23.51 -21.86
CA LYS A 212 9.67 24.75 -22.28
C LYS A 212 8.75 25.29 -21.19
N SER A 213 8.03 24.41 -20.47
CA SER A 213 7.24 24.79 -19.27
C SER A 213 8.11 25.46 -18.21
N ARG A 214 9.28 24.87 -17.89
CA ARG A 214 10.24 25.46 -16.95
C ARG A 214 10.70 26.84 -17.41
N GLU A 215 10.95 27.00 -18.71
CA GLU A 215 11.33 28.29 -19.27
C GLU A 215 10.22 29.34 -19.14
N TYR A 216 8.95 29.00 -19.35
CA TYR A 216 7.85 29.94 -19.10
C TYR A 216 7.77 30.42 -17.65
N VAL A 217 8.10 29.54 -16.71
CA VAL A 217 8.06 29.84 -15.26
C VAL A 217 9.30 30.61 -14.79
N ARG A 218 10.40 30.56 -15.54
CA ARG A 218 11.69 31.18 -15.17
C ARG A 218 11.53 32.69 -14.92
N GLY A 219 12.04 33.16 -13.78
CA GLY A 219 11.91 34.55 -13.34
C GLY A 219 10.55 34.90 -12.71
N ARG A 220 9.57 33.99 -12.71
CA ARG A 220 8.22 34.20 -12.14
C ARG A 220 7.77 33.09 -11.19
N PHE A 221 8.71 32.28 -10.70
CA PHE A 221 8.46 31.07 -9.90
C PHE A 221 7.46 31.29 -8.75
N PHE A 222 7.73 32.22 -7.84
CA PHE A 222 6.86 32.46 -6.67
C PHE A 222 5.46 32.96 -7.07
N SER A 223 5.37 33.72 -8.16
CA SER A 223 4.08 34.19 -8.68
C SER A 223 3.23 33.03 -9.20
N VAL A 224 3.84 32.05 -9.85
CA VAL A 224 3.16 30.82 -10.29
C VAL A 224 2.83 29.92 -9.09
N LEU A 225 3.79 29.70 -8.18
CA LEU A 225 3.60 28.91 -6.96
C LEU A 225 2.38 29.37 -6.15
N LEU A 226 2.28 30.68 -5.86
CA LEU A 226 1.18 31.22 -5.07
C LEU A 226 -0.19 30.95 -5.71
N ARG A 227 -0.29 31.00 -7.05
CA ARG A 227 -1.53 30.74 -7.78
C ARG A 227 -1.90 29.26 -7.78
N ILE A 228 -0.91 28.37 -7.86
CA ILE A 228 -1.11 26.92 -7.75
C ILE A 228 -1.55 26.57 -6.32
N VAL A 229 -0.86 27.09 -5.29
CA VAL A 229 -1.23 26.85 -3.89
C VAL A 229 -2.65 27.35 -3.62
N LEU A 230 -3.00 28.54 -4.09
CA LEU A 230 -4.34 29.08 -3.90
C LEU A 230 -5.41 28.27 -4.66
N LEU A 231 -5.11 27.80 -5.88
CA LEU A 231 -5.98 26.86 -6.58
C LEU A 231 -6.20 25.58 -5.77
N LEU A 232 -5.13 25.00 -5.22
CA LEU A 232 -5.20 23.80 -4.39
C LEU A 232 -6.03 24.04 -3.12
N ILE A 233 -5.83 25.15 -2.41
CA ILE A 233 -6.64 25.51 -1.24
C ILE A 233 -8.13 25.59 -1.62
N VAL A 234 -8.46 26.23 -2.74
CA VAL A 234 -9.84 26.35 -3.20
C VAL A 234 -10.41 24.98 -3.56
N ILE A 235 -9.70 24.16 -4.32
CA ILE A 235 -10.12 22.79 -4.67
C ILE A 235 -10.35 21.97 -3.39
N THR A 236 -9.40 21.97 -2.45
CA THR A 236 -9.52 21.22 -1.19
C THR A 236 -10.68 21.74 -0.33
N PHE A 237 -10.93 23.04 -0.29
CA PHE A 237 -12.09 23.60 0.41
C PHE A 237 -13.41 23.09 -0.20
N PHE A 238 -13.53 23.11 -1.53
CA PHE A 238 -14.70 22.58 -2.22
C PHE A 238 -14.84 21.07 -2.03
N GLU A 239 -13.78 20.28 -2.19
CA GLU A 239 -13.79 18.83 -1.97
C GLU A 239 -14.19 18.47 -0.54
N THR A 240 -13.67 19.20 0.45
CA THR A 240 -14.03 19.01 1.86
C THR A 240 -15.50 19.36 2.08
N GLY A 241 -15.98 20.49 1.55
CA GLY A 241 -17.40 20.86 1.61
C GLY A 241 -18.32 19.83 0.95
N ILE A 242 -17.91 19.33 -0.24
CA ILE A 242 -18.62 18.27 -0.96
C ILE A 242 -18.65 17.00 -0.13
N SER A 243 -17.57 16.62 0.57
CA SER A 243 -17.53 15.40 1.38
C SER A 243 -18.50 15.40 2.57
N ILE A 244 -18.93 16.57 3.03
CA ILE A 244 -19.91 16.71 4.12
C ILE A 244 -21.33 16.49 3.59
N LEU A 245 -21.61 16.89 2.34
CA LEU A 245 -22.94 16.86 1.75
C LEU A 245 -23.55 15.43 1.69
N PRO A 246 -22.82 14.37 1.27
CA PRO A 246 -23.21 12.97 1.42
C PRO A 246 -23.75 12.59 2.80
N LYS A 247 -23.10 13.06 3.87
CA LYS A 247 -23.49 12.72 5.24
C LYS A 247 -24.84 13.35 5.62
N LEU A 248 -25.12 14.54 5.08
CA LEU A 248 -26.42 15.20 5.24
C LEU A 248 -27.48 14.52 4.37
N ILE A 249 -27.14 14.14 3.15
CA ILE A 249 -28.04 13.46 2.21
C ILE A 249 -28.38 12.04 2.69
N SER A 250 -27.45 11.34 3.35
CA SER A 250 -27.71 10.00 3.89
C SER A 250 -28.82 9.99 4.94
N LEU A 251 -29.16 11.15 5.54
CA LEU A 251 -30.32 11.30 6.41
C LEU A 251 -31.65 11.10 5.65
N LEU A 252 -31.66 11.27 4.32
CA LEU A 252 -32.84 11.05 3.48
C LEU A 252 -33.09 9.56 3.18
N HIS A 253 -32.18 8.65 3.57
CA HIS A 253 -32.29 7.20 3.35
C HIS A 253 -32.50 6.79 1.88
N VAL A 254 -32.11 7.63 0.92
CA VAL A 254 -32.16 7.30 -0.51
C VAL A 254 -30.83 6.65 -0.92
N PRO A 255 -30.82 5.39 -1.38
CA PRO A 255 -29.59 4.69 -1.71
C PRO A 255 -28.88 5.36 -2.90
N TYR A 256 -27.55 5.46 -2.81
CA TYR A 256 -26.65 6.00 -3.85
C TYR A 256 -26.81 7.49 -4.19
N LEU A 257 -27.75 8.22 -3.58
CA LEU A 257 -28.00 9.62 -3.88
C LEU A 257 -26.78 10.51 -3.57
N ASP A 258 -26.05 10.15 -2.52
CA ASP A 258 -24.80 10.78 -2.11
C ASP A 258 -23.68 10.66 -3.17
N ILE A 259 -23.52 9.48 -3.77
CA ILE A 259 -22.55 9.21 -4.83
C ILE A 259 -22.92 10.01 -6.08
N ILE A 260 -24.20 10.02 -6.46
CA ILE A 260 -24.70 10.73 -7.64
C ILE A 260 -24.44 12.24 -7.50
N ILE A 261 -24.77 12.82 -6.34
CA ILE A 261 -24.57 14.25 -6.08
C ILE A 261 -23.07 14.59 -6.06
N THR A 262 -22.25 13.77 -5.42
CA THR A 262 -20.79 13.97 -5.39
C THR A 262 -20.19 13.93 -6.80
N ALA A 263 -20.62 12.98 -7.64
CA ALA A 263 -20.19 12.88 -9.02
C ALA A 263 -20.65 14.10 -9.85
N ALA A 264 -21.92 14.52 -9.70
CA ALA A 264 -22.46 15.67 -10.41
C ALA A 264 -21.69 16.97 -10.07
N ILE A 265 -21.38 17.20 -8.80
CA ILE A 265 -20.59 18.37 -8.38
C ILE A 265 -19.16 18.27 -8.94
N SER A 266 -18.53 17.09 -8.86
CA SER A 266 -17.17 16.90 -9.37
C SER A 266 -17.09 17.13 -10.88
N ILE A 267 -18.06 16.62 -11.66
CA ILE A 267 -18.19 16.86 -13.11
C ILE A 267 -18.30 18.35 -13.41
N ALA A 268 -19.00 19.12 -12.58
CA ALA A 268 -19.18 20.55 -12.76
C ALA A 268 -17.95 21.38 -12.36
N LEU A 269 -17.26 21.02 -11.28
CA LEU A 269 -16.18 21.83 -10.71
C LEU A 269 -14.80 21.48 -11.23
N ALA A 270 -14.51 20.20 -11.51
CA ALA A 270 -13.16 19.76 -11.93
C ALA A 270 -12.61 20.53 -13.14
N PRO A 271 -13.41 20.87 -14.18
CA PRO A 271 -12.89 21.61 -15.34
C PRO A 271 -12.42 23.02 -15.02
N LEU A 272 -12.93 23.67 -13.96
CA LEU A 272 -12.49 25.01 -13.57
C LEU A 272 -11.00 25.03 -13.22
N GLY A 273 -10.48 23.97 -12.60
CA GLY A 273 -9.05 23.83 -12.34
C GLY A 273 -8.21 23.79 -13.61
N PHE A 274 -8.68 23.07 -14.65
CA PHE A 274 -8.01 23.02 -15.95
C PHE A 274 -8.03 24.38 -16.67
N ILE A 275 -9.13 25.13 -16.57
CA ILE A 275 -9.24 26.46 -17.17
C ILE A 275 -8.35 27.45 -16.43
N TYR A 276 -8.38 27.45 -15.10
CA TYR A 276 -7.53 28.31 -14.28
C TYR A 276 -6.05 28.11 -14.58
N SER A 277 -5.64 26.84 -14.69
CA SER A 277 -4.27 26.45 -15.03
C SER A 277 -3.90 26.88 -16.46
N PHE A 278 -4.83 26.76 -17.42
CA PHE A 278 -4.65 27.26 -18.78
C PHE A 278 -4.43 28.77 -18.82
N ILE A 279 -5.20 29.56 -18.06
CA ILE A 279 -5.04 31.02 -18.06
C ILE A 279 -3.67 31.42 -17.49
N ILE A 280 -3.15 30.70 -16.49
CA ILE A 280 -1.76 30.91 -16.03
C ILE A 280 -0.78 30.67 -17.18
N TYR A 281 -0.91 29.54 -17.87
CA TYR A 281 -0.07 29.21 -19.03
C TYR A 281 -0.16 30.29 -20.12
N ASP A 282 -1.36 30.70 -20.50
CA ASP A 282 -1.61 31.67 -21.58
C ASP A 282 -0.97 33.03 -21.26
N ASN A 283 -1.07 33.48 -20.01
CA ASN A 283 -0.40 34.70 -19.56
C ASN A 283 1.14 34.56 -19.57
N LEU A 284 1.67 33.42 -19.10
CA LEU A 284 3.12 33.18 -19.13
C LEU A 284 3.66 33.14 -20.57
N LYS A 285 2.90 32.54 -21.50
CA LYS A 285 3.22 32.53 -22.93
C LYS A 285 3.21 33.94 -23.49
N ALA A 286 2.15 34.72 -23.24
CA ALA A 286 2.05 36.10 -23.67
C ALA A 286 3.22 36.97 -23.15
N PHE A 287 3.65 36.78 -21.90
CA PHE A 287 4.79 37.53 -21.33
C PHE A 287 6.14 37.17 -21.94
N LYS A 288 6.34 35.91 -22.30
CA LYS A 288 7.62 35.47 -22.89
C LYS A 288 7.68 35.74 -24.40
N GLY A 289 6.53 35.91 -25.04
CA GLY A 289 6.39 36.10 -26.47
C GLY A 289 6.63 34.80 -27.26
N ASP A 290 6.47 34.89 -28.57
CA ASP A 290 6.82 33.78 -29.46
C ASP A 290 8.34 33.67 -29.58
N PHE A 291 8.91 32.65 -28.96
CA PHE A 291 10.32 32.34 -29.05
C PHE A 291 10.55 30.92 -29.58
N VAL A 292 11.58 30.76 -30.40
CA VAL A 292 12.01 29.45 -30.89
C VAL A 292 12.68 28.71 -29.74
N PHE A 293 11.97 27.73 -29.17
CA PHE A 293 12.51 26.92 -28.09
C PHE A 293 13.49 25.88 -28.65
N GLN A 294 14.78 26.08 -28.40
CA GLN A 294 15.83 25.10 -28.68
C GLN A 294 16.28 24.44 -27.36
N PRO A 295 15.96 23.16 -27.12
CA PRO A 295 16.29 22.50 -25.86
C PRO A 295 17.81 22.28 -25.76
N SER A 296 18.45 22.88 -24.74
CA SER A 296 19.88 22.71 -24.53
C SER A 296 20.25 21.26 -24.19
N LYS A 297 21.36 20.75 -24.73
CA LYS A 297 21.89 19.40 -24.43
C LYS A 297 22.08 19.21 -22.91
N LYS A 298 22.61 20.24 -22.22
CA LYS A 298 22.75 20.28 -20.76
C LYS A 298 21.40 20.17 -20.04
N GLY A 299 20.37 20.87 -20.50
CA GLY A 299 19.03 20.81 -19.91
C GLY A 299 18.39 19.43 -20.04
N LYS A 300 18.56 18.76 -21.18
CA LYS A 300 18.08 17.37 -21.38
C LYS A 300 18.79 16.40 -20.44
N ILE A 301 20.13 16.47 -20.36
CA ILE A 301 20.93 15.61 -19.48
C ILE A 301 20.53 15.81 -18.02
N LEU A 302 20.40 17.07 -17.57
CA LEU A 302 19.97 17.38 -16.21
C LEU A 302 18.62 16.74 -15.90
N LEU A 303 17.62 16.89 -16.78
CA LEU A 303 16.29 16.36 -16.52
C LEU A 303 16.25 14.83 -16.58
N LEU A 304 17.04 14.20 -17.46
CA LEU A 304 17.22 12.75 -17.45
C LEU A 304 17.91 12.26 -16.17
N SER A 305 18.91 12.98 -15.65
CA SER A 305 19.53 12.64 -14.37
C SER A 305 18.52 12.71 -13.22
N ILE A 306 17.65 13.72 -13.21
CA ILE A 306 16.56 13.85 -12.24
C ILE A 306 15.58 12.66 -12.31
N ILE A 307 15.45 11.98 -13.45
CA ILE A 307 14.57 10.80 -13.62
C ILE A 307 15.28 9.49 -13.30
N PHE A 308 16.50 9.29 -13.78
CA PHE A 308 17.19 7.99 -13.69
C PHE A 308 17.97 7.79 -12.41
N THR A 309 18.61 8.84 -11.86
CA THR A 309 19.25 8.77 -10.54
C THR A 309 18.28 8.26 -9.44
N PRO A 310 17.01 8.72 -9.36
CA PRO A 310 16.00 8.14 -8.47
C PRO A 310 15.82 6.64 -8.61
N LEU A 311 15.59 6.20 -9.85
CA LEU A 311 15.23 4.83 -10.16
C LEU A 311 16.40 3.89 -9.84
N ILE A 312 17.62 4.30 -10.18
CA ILE A 312 18.84 3.58 -9.87
C ILE A 312 19.03 3.50 -8.35
N PHE A 313 18.88 4.62 -7.64
CA PHE A 313 19.03 4.64 -6.18
C PHE A 313 17.95 3.77 -5.50
N ALA A 314 16.69 3.90 -5.89
CA ALA A 314 15.60 3.07 -5.37
C ALA A 314 15.81 1.58 -5.67
N PHE A 315 16.34 1.23 -6.85
CA PHE A 315 16.66 -0.15 -7.21
C PHE A 315 17.84 -0.69 -6.38
N ILE A 316 18.92 0.08 -6.22
CA ILE A 316 20.05 -0.26 -5.35
C ILE A 316 19.56 -0.46 -3.92
N LEU A 317 18.73 0.45 -3.44
CA LEU A 317 18.20 0.42 -2.11
C LEU A 317 17.28 -0.78 -1.90
N LEU A 318 16.39 -1.06 -2.85
CA LEU A 318 15.58 -2.27 -2.84
C LEU A 318 16.50 -3.49 -2.86
N TYR A 319 17.52 -3.54 -3.70
CA TYR A 319 18.47 -4.66 -3.73
C TYR A 319 19.17 -4.92 -2.38
N TYR A 320 19.52 -3.87 -1.63
CA TYR A 320 20.17 -4.02 -0.32
C TYR A 320 19.19 -4.22 0.85
N ILE A 321 18.02 -3.59 0.82
CA ILE A 321 17.01 -3.70 1.89
C ILE A 321 16.15 -4.95 1.71
N PHE A 322 15.82 -5.33 0.49
CA PHE A 322 14.91 -6.44 0.20
C PHE A 322 15.38 -7.77 0.82
N PRO A 323 16.67 -8.14 0.82
CA PRO A 323 17.16 -9.29 1.59
C PRO A 323 16.93 -9.16 3.09
N SER A 324 17.07 -7.96 3.66
CA SER A 324 16.79 -7.70 5.08
C SER A 324 15.29 -7.75 5.43
N LEU A 325 14.41 -7.27 4.53
CA LEU A 325 12.96 -7.38 4.67
C LEU A 325 12.49 -8.84 4.53
N ILE A 326 13.04 -9.60 3.58
CA ILE A 326 12.80 -11.04 3.45
C ILE A 326 13.32 -11.79 4.67
N SER A 327 14.50 -11.40 5.18
CA SER A 327 15.05 -11.96 6.42
C SER A 327 14.25 -11.55 7.67
N SER A 328 13.48 -10.47 7.61
CA SER A 328 12.54 -10.05 8.66
C SER A 328 11.18 -10.76 8.53
N TYR A 329 10.86 -11.29 7.34
CA TYR A 329 9.74 -12.19 7.08
C TYR A 329 10.07 -13.66 7.36
N LYS A 330 11.35 -14.01 7.48
CA LYS A 330 11.73 -15.12 8.36
C LYS A 330 11.42 -14.65 9.78
N MET A 331 10.49 -15.34 10.45
CA MET A 331 10.26 -15.25 11.89
C MET A 331 11.59 -15.00 12.61
N PRO A 332 11.63 -14.06 13.58
CA PRO A 332 12.89 -13.51 14.09
C PRO A 332 13.83 -14.62 14.52
N ARG A 333 14.93 -14.78 13.77
CA ARG A 333 16.16 -15.36 14.29
C ARG A 333 16.80 -14.29 15.18
N SER A 334 16.29 -14.13 16.40
CA SER A 334 17.04 -13.49 17.47
C SER A 334 17.69 -14.58 18.32
N ILE A 335 18.89 -14.98 17.92
CA ILE A 335 19.88 -15.42 18.90
C ILE A 335 20.41 -14.14 19.52
N GLY A 336 20.12 -13.93 20.80
CA GLY A 336 20.58 -12.78 21.55
C GLY A 336 19.83 -12.66 22.86
N ASN A 337 20.30 -13.41 23.86
CA ASN A 337 20.00 -13.24 25.28
C ASN A 337 18.53 -13.02 25.62
N TYR A 338 17.78 -14.11 25.81
CA TYR A 338 16.73 -14.05 26.82
C TYR A 338 17.40 -13.64 28.13
N PRO A 339 16.98 -12.54 28.79
CA PRO A 339 17.43 -12.30 30.14
C PRO A 339 17.09 -13.57 30.92
N LYS A 340 18.06 -14.12 31.66
CA LYS A 340 17.74 -14.99 32.78
C LYS A 340 16.64 -14.27 33.53
N ILE A 341 15.42 -14.79 33.48
CA ILE A 341 14.34 -14.27 34.30
C ILE A 341 14.77 -14.63 35.72
N SER A 342 15.47 -13.72 36.37
CA SER A 342 15.49 -13.63 37.82
C SER A 342 14.05 -13.24 38.18
N ILE A 343 13.24 -14.27 38.41
CA ILE A 343 11.86 -14.12 38.87
C ILE A 343 11.96 -13.47 40.24
N SER A 344 11.81 -12.15 40.30
CA SER A 344 11.48 -11.48 41.55
C SER A 344 10.05 -11.91 41.89
N PRO A 345 9.82 -12.54 43.06
CA PRO A 345 8.54 -13.15 43.42
C PRO A 345 7.56 -12.07 43.90
N THR A 346 7.27 -11.08 43.06
CA THR A 346 6.27 -10.05 43.36
C THR A 346 5.68 -9.59 42.04
N GLN A 347 4.69 -10.34 41.56
CA GLN A 347 3.43 -9.88 40.94
C GLN A 347 2.54 -11.12 40.68
N ASN A 348 2.29 -11.88 41.75
CA ASN A 348 1.21 -12.86 41.77
C ASN A 348 -0.11 -12.11 41.96
N LYS A 349 -0.74 -11.72 40.85
CA LYS A 349 -2.20 -11.74 40.79
C LYS A 349 -2.55 -12.81 39.77
N PRO A 350 -2.99 -14.01 40.19
CA PRO A 350 -3.51 -14.98 39.25
C PRO A 350 -4.72 -14.33 38.59
N ILE A 351 -4.63 -14.09 37.29
CA ILE A 351 -5.83 -13.89 36.49
C ILE A 351 -6.46 -15.28 36.47
N THR A 352 -7.25 -15.62 37.48
CA THR A 352 -8.11 -16.79 37.45
C THR A 352 -9.09 -16.52 36.31
N PRO A 353 -9.02 -17.23 35.17
CA PRO A 353 -10.07 -17.10 34.19
C PRO A 353 -11.28 -17.75 34.86
N THR A 354 -12.34 -16.97 35.04
CA THR A 354 -13.66 -17.49 35.38
C THR A 354 -14.11 -18.33 34.18
N TYR A 355 -13.71 -19.60 34.13
CA TYR A 355 -14.21 -20.59 33.17
C TYR A 355 -15.67 -20.89 33.52
N GLN A 356 -16.56 -19.97 33.17
CA GLN A 356 -17.97 -20.00 33.56
C GLN A 356 -18.80 -21.08 32.84
N SER A 357 -18.18 -21.98 32.06
CA SER A 357 -18.92 -23.09 31.43
C SER A 357 -18.20 -24.44 31.43
N GLY A 358 -17.01 -24.56 32.04
CA GLY A 358 -16.30 -25.85 32.12
C GLY A 358 -15.98 -26.48 30.75
N THR A 359 -16.02 -25.70 29.68
CA THR A 359 -15.85 -26.14 28.29
C THR A 359 -14.73 -25.38 27.56
N PHE A 360 -14.09 -26.05 26.59
CA PHE A 360 -13.05 -25.57 25.70
C PHE A 360 -13.51 -25.66 24.26
N LEU A 361 -13.48 -24.54 23.53
CA LEU A 361 -13.73 -24.50 22.10
C LEU A 361 -12.41 -24.68 21.35
N ILE A 362 -12.38 -25.60 20.38
CA ILE A 362 -11.23 -25.81 19.51
C ILE A 362 -11.25 -24.78 18.38
N GLU A 363 -10.26 -23.90 18.38
CA GLU A 363 -10.05 -22.89 17.34
C GLU A 363 -8.82 -23.24 16.49
N GLY A 364 -9.00 -23.31 15.16
CA GLY A 364 -7.95 -23.61 14.19
C GLY A 364 -7.78 -25.09 13.85
N GLN A 365 -6.75 -25.40 13.06
CA GLN A 365 -6.52 -26.72 12.47
C GLN A 365 -5.34 -27.48 13.09
N SER A 366 -4.74 -26.97 14.17
CA SER A 366 -3.47 -27.48 14.68
C SER A 366 -3.53 -28.90 15.29
N MET A 367 -4.72 -29.38 15.59
CA MET A 367 -4.99 -30.71 16.15
C MET A 367 -5.78 -31.62 15.17
N TYR A 368 -5.95 -31.20 13.91
CA TYR A 368 -6.56 -32.00 12.85
C TYR A 368 -5.70 -33.21 12.48
N PRO A 369 -6.26 -34.38 12.13
CA PRO A 369 -7.68 -34.69 11.97
C PRO A 369 -8.42 -35.05 13.26
N ASN A 370 -7.69 -35.33 14.35
CA ASN A 370 -8.25 -35.84 15.60
C ASN A 370 -9.20 -34.86 16.29
N TYR A 371 -8.95 -33.56 16.10
CA TYR A 371 -9.73 -32.47 16.67
C TYR A 371 -9.95 -31.36 15.65
N GLN A 372 -11.20 -31.05 15.37
CA GLN A 372 -11.62 -30.12 14.32
C GLN A 372 -12.01 -28.76 14.90
N ASN A 373 -11.79 -27.72 14.10
CA ASN A 373 -12.23 -26.37 14.42
C ASN A 373 -13.75 -26.33 14.67
N GLY A 374 -14.16 -25.71 15.77
CA GLY A 374 -15.57 -25.58 16.17
C GLY A 374 -16.10 -26.71 17.07
N GLN A 375 -15.28 -27.71 17.41
CA GLN A 375 -15.63 -28.71 18.42
C GLN A 375 -15.49 -28.13 19.83
N SER A 376 -16.42 -28.46 20.72
CA SER A 376 -16.32 -28.08 22.13
C SER A 376 -16.16 -29.30 23.01
N PHE A 377 -15.28 -29.23 24.00
CA PHE A 377 -14.97 -30.28 24.95
C PHE A 377 -15.14 -29.78 26.38
N THR A 378 -15.33 -30.67 27.34
CA THR A 378 -15.23 -30.33 28.76
C THR A 378 -13.76 -30.18 29.17
N ILE A 379 -13.48 -29.40 30.22
CA ILE A 379 -12.14 -29.22 30.78
C ILE A 379 -12.13 -29.65 32.24
N ASN A 380 -11.13 -30.43 32.64
CA ASN A 380 -10.83 -30.65 34.05
C ASN A 380 -9.60 -29.82 34.46
N THR A 381 -9.85 -28.71 35.15
CA THR A 381 -8.81 -27.76 35.62
C THR A 381 -8.13 -28.19 36.92
N THR A 382 -8.62 -29.21 37.62
CA THR A 382 -8.08 -29.63 38.92
C THR A 382 -7.13 -30.82 38.82
N THR A 383 -7.18 -31.59 37.72
CA THR A 383 -6.33 -32.78 37.49
C THR A 383 -4.85 -32.51 37.81
N TYR A 384 -4.29 -31.43 37.28
CA TYR A 384 -2.85 -31.18 37.35
C TYR A 384 -2.40 -30.40 38.60
N ASN A 385 -3.32 -30.13 39.53
CA ASN A 385 -2.97 -29.62 40.86
C ASN A 385 -2.33 -30.71 41.73
N THR A 386 -2.73 -31.97 41.53
CA THR A 386 -2.26 -33.13 42.32
C THR A 386 -1.51 -34.16 41.48
N THR A 387 -1.63 -34.12 40.15
CA THR A 387 -0.96 -35.06 39.24
C THR A 387 -0.13 -34.33 38.19
N ASN A 388 0.78 -35.06 37.53
CA ASN A 388 1.59 -34.54 36.42
C ASN A 388 1.04 -35.05 35.08
N PRO A 389 1.01 -34.22 34.01
CA PRO A 389 0.72 -34.69 32.66
C PRO A 389 1.60 -35.87 32.24
N SER A 390 0.96 -36.89 31.68
CA SER A 390 1.65 -38.07 31.14
C SER A 390 1.90 -37.95 29.64
N ARG A 391 2.86 -38.71 29.10
CA ARG A 391 3.10 -38.76 27.65
C ARG A 391 1.83 -39.19 26.91
N GLY A 392 1.58 -38.57 25.78
CA GLY A 392 0.39 -38.81 24.95
C GLY A 392 -0.87 -38.08 25.40
N GLU A 393 -0.89 -37.49 26.61
CA GLU A 393 -2.05 -36.74 27.10
C GLU A 393 -2.24 -35.41 26.36
N LEU A 394 -3.49 -34.94 26.34
CA LEU A 394 -3.87 -33.67 25.75
C LEU A 394 -4.10 -32.64 26.84
N ILE A 395 -3.34 -31.56 26.77
CA ILE A 395 -3.34 -30.50 27.77
C ILE A 395 -3.73 -29.18 27.14
N ILE A 396 -4.46 -28.38 27.93
CA ILE A 396 -4.79 -27.00 27.62
C ILE A 396 -3.86 -26.11 28.43
N PHE A 397 -3.23 -25.14 27.78
CA PHE A 397 -2.34 -24.16 28.42
C PHE A 397 -2.43 -22.82 27.68
N PHE A 398 -1.95 -21.75 28.31
CA PHE A 398 -1.89 -20.45 27.65
C PHE A 398 -0.73 -20.39 26.67
N SER A 399 -1.02 -20.08 25.41
CA SER A 399 0.00 -19.89 24.37
C SER A 399 1.06 -18.87 24.82
N PRO A 400 2.37 -19.18 24.70
CA PRO A 400 3.43 -18.22 24.98
C PRO A 400 3.37 -16.97 24.08
N ILE A 401 2.76 -17.08 22.91
CA ILE A 401 2.69 -16.01 21.90
C ILE A 401 1.41 -15.18 22.06
N THR A 402 0.25 -15.83 22.01
CA THR A 402 -1.04 -15.12 21.95
C THR A 402 -1.70 -14.95 23.31
N ARG A 403 -1.19 -15.64 24.34
CA ARG A 403 -1.80 -15.74 25.69
C ARG A 403 -3.25 -16.24 25.68
N LYS A 404 -3.70 -16.88 24.60
CA LYS A 404 -4.98 -17.59 24.52
C LYS A 404 -4.81 -19.07 24.90
N PRO A 405 -5.84 -19.72 25.47
CA PRO A 405 -5.77 -21.14 25.78
C PRO A 405 -5.74 -21.96 24.48
N ILE A 406 -4.80 -22.91 24.38
CA ILE A 406 -4.62 -23.78 23.23
C ILE A 406 -4.46 -25.23 23.67
N LEU A 407 -4.83 -26.16 22.79
CA LEU A 407 -4.74 -27.61 23.00
C LEU A 407 -3.52 -28.18 22.26
N LYS A 408 -2.69 -28.97 22.96
CA LYS A 408 -1.60 -29.75 22.35
C LYS A 408 -1.43 -31.10 23.07
N ARG A 409 -0.71 -32.02 22.43
CA ARG A 409 -0.36 -33.32 22.97
C ARG A 409 1.02 -33.30 23.62
N VAL A 410 1.13 -33.88 24.82
CA VAL A 410 2.40 -34.06 25.52
C VAL A 410 3.22 -35.15 24.83
N ILE A 411 4.39 -34.79 24.35
CA ILE A 411 5.33 -35.69 23.69
C ILE A 411 6.49 -36.05 24.61
N GLY A 412 7.00 -35.08 25.37
CA GLY A 412 8.03 -35.32 26.39
C GLY A 412 7.66 -34.74 27.74
N ILE A 413 8.04 -35.48 28.78
CA ILE A 413 7.91 -35.13 30.20
C ILE A 413 9.29 -34.83 30.78
N PRO A 414 9.40 -34.29 32.01
CA PRO A 414 10.70 -33.97 32.62
C PRO A 414 11.71 -35.12 32.55
N GLY A 415 12.92 -34.82 32.09
CA GLY A 415 14.02 -35.77 31.91
C GLY A 415 14.09 -36.45 30.54
N ASP A 416 13.05 -36.31 29.70
CA ASP A 416 13.07 -36.90 28.35
C ASP A 416 14.06 -36.22 27.42
N LYS A 417 14.72 -37.04 26.60
CA LYS A 417 15.52 -36.61 25.46
C LYS A 417 14.69 -36.67 24.20
N ILE A 418 14.61 -35.56 23.47
CA ILE A 418 13.83 -35.46 22.23
C ILE A 418 14.77 -35.02 21.12
N SER A 419 14.68 -35.69 19.98
CA SER A 419 15.31 -35.24 18.74
C SER A 419 14.38 -35.46 17.55
N LEU A 420 14.66 -34.78 16.44
CA LEU A 420 13.96 -34.98 15.17
C LEU A 420 14.94 -35.57 14.17
N ILE A 421 14.65 -36.79 13.71
CA ILE A 421 15.50 -37.55 12.78
C ILE A 421 14.61 -38.05 11.65
N ASN A 422 15.00 -37.81 10.40
CA ASN A 422 14.26 -38.27 9.20
C ASN A 422 12.76 -37.91 9.22
N ASN A 423 12.44 -36.68 9.66
CA ASN A 423 11.06 -36.20 9.80
C ASN A 423 10.19 -36.96 10.81
N SER A 424 10.78 -37.70 11.74
CA SER A 424 10.09 -38.35 12.86
C SER A 424 10.69 -37.93 14.20
N ILE A 425 9.85 -37.93 15.24
CA ILE A 425 10.31 -37.68 16.61
C ILE A 425 11.01 -38.92 17.13
N SER A 426 12.19 -38.73 17.71
CA SER A 426 12.89 -39.72 18.52
C SER A 426 12.81 -39.30 19.98
N LEU A 427 12.37 -40.22 20.84
CA LEU A 427 12.25 -40.05 22.28
C LEU A 427 13.22 -41.02 22.95
N ASN A 428 14.14 -40.49 23.74
CA ASN A 428 15.19 -41.25 24.44
C ASN A 428 16.00 -42.17 23.51
N GLY A 429 16.27 -41.70 22.28
CA GLY A 429 17.05 -42.41 21.28
C GLY A 429 16.27 -43.42 20.43
N GLN A 430 14.99 -43.65 20.72
CA GLN A 430 14.11 -44.52 19.94
C GLN A 430 13.06 -43.71 19.17
N GLN A 431 12.79 -44.07 17.92
CA GLN A 431 11.71 -43.43 17.16
C GLN A 431 10.37 -43.60 17.90
N LEU A 432 9.71 -42.49 18.19
CA LEU A 432 8.44 -42.49 18.90
C LEU A 432 7.36 -43.09 18.00
N ASN A 433 6.67 -44.12 18.50
CA ASN A 433 5.54 -44.71 17.79
C ASN A 433 4.28 -43.86 18.00
N GLU A 434 3.87 -43.14 16.96
CA GLU A 434 2.72 -42.22 16.98
C GLU A 434 1.52 -42.77 16.18
N SER A 435 1.59 -44.02 15.73
CA SER A 435 0.57 -44.65 14.86
C SER A 435 -0.82 -44.78 15.50
N LEU A 436 -0.92 -44.69 16.83
CA LEU A 436 -2.20 -44.70 17.55
C LEU A 436 -3.04 -43.45 17.32
N TYR A 437 -2.43 -42.33 16.93
CA TYR A 437 -3.13 -41.05 16.79
C TYR A 437 -2.70 -40.25 15.57
N LEU A 438 -1.72 -40.70 14.79
CA LEU A 438 -1.33 -40.07 13.53
C LEU A 438 -1.35 -41.07 12.38
N PRO A 439 -1.75 -40.63 11.17
CA PRO A 439 -1.54 -41.42 9.97
C PRO A 439 -0.05 -41.75 9.75
N PRO A 440 0.30 -42.96 9.26
CA PRO A 440 1.70 -43.40 9.07
C PRO A 440 2.55 -42.46 8.21
N GLU A 441 1.94 -41.75 7.26
CA GLU A 441 2.57 -40.81 6.35
C GLU A 441 2.85 -39.43 6.96
N THR A 442 2.49 -39.20 8.23
CA THR A 442 2.66 -37.91 8.89
C THR A 442 4.14 -37.58 9.10
N LYS A 443 4.58 -36.48 8.47
CA LYS A 443 5.95 -35.97 8.62
C LYS A 443 6.00 -34.83 9.62
N THR A 444 7.01 -34.87 10.49
CA THR A 444 7.34 -33.78 11.41
C THR A 444 8.46 -32.94 10.83
N TYR A 445 8.26 -31.63 10.81
CA TYR A 445 9.24 -30.67 10.33
C TYR A 445 9.93 -29.99 11.50
N VAL A 446 11.19 -29.61 11.30
CA VAL A 446 11.97 -28.84 12.27
C VAL A 446 11.32 -27.50 12.58
N GLY A 447 11.55 -27.01 13.79
CA GLY A 447 11.17 -25.65 14.18
C GLY A 447 12.39 -24.86 14.66
N THR A 448 12.15 -23.63 15.11
CA THR A 448 13.21 -22.72 15.61
C THR A 448 13.89 -23.21 16.88
N PHE A 449 13.20 -24.01 17.71
CA PHE A 449 13.72 -24.57 18.94
C PHE A 449 14.25 -26.01 18.76
N LEU A 450 13.48 -26.87 18.07
CA LEU A 450 13.89 -28.25 17.76
C LEU A 450 14.43 -28.34 16.32
N GLU A 451 15.75 -28.21 16.19
CA GLU A 451 16.49 -28.35 14.93
C GLU A 451 16.71 -29.82 14.54
N ASN A 452 17.06 -30.07 13.26
CA ASN A 452 17.29 -31.43 12.77
C ASN A 452 18.48 -32.07 13.50
N SER A 453 18.33 -33.32 13.95
CA SER A 453 19.37 -34.09 14.63
C SER A 453 19.93 -33.46 15.92
N LYS A 454 19.29 -32.42 16.46
CA LYS A 454 19.63 -31.82 17.76
C LYS A 454 18.83 -32.52 18.85
N GLU A 455 19.53 -33.10 19.82
CA GLU A 455 18.92 -33.66 21.02
C GLU A 455 18.70 -32.56 22.06
N ILE A 456 17.48 -32.47 22.59
CA ILE A 456 17.11 -31.59 23.68
C ILE A 456 16.66 -32.43 24.88
N THR A 457 16.93 -31.97 26.11
CA THR A 457 16.43 -32.62 27.32
C THR A 457 15.34 -31.75 27.95
N VAL A 458 14.17 -32.33 28.22
CA VAL A 458 13.06 -31.62 28.86
C VAL A 458 13.44 -31.32 30.31
N PRO A 459 13.48 -30.04 30.73
CA PRO A 459 13.90 -29.67 32.07
C PRO A 459 12.87 -30.09 33.14
N PRO A 460 13.24 -30.07 34.43
CA PRO A 460 12.30 -30.22 35.53
C PRO A 460 11.09 -29.29 35.41
N ASP A 461 9.91 -29.79 35.80
CA ASP A 461 8.64 -29.06 35.78
C ASP A 461 8.21 -28.48 34.42
N ALA A 462 8.71 -29.06 33.33
CA ALA A 462 8.37 -28.64 31.98
C ALA A 462 7.93 -29.81 31.08
N TYR A 463 7.23 -29.47 30.00
CA TYR A 463 6.67 -30.42 29.05
C TYR A 463 6.97 -29.97 27.62
N PHE A 464 7.26 -30.92 26.74
CA PHE A 464 7.39 -30.69 25.31
C PHE A 464 6.12 -31.17 24.62
N VAL A 465 5.43 -30.29 23.91
CA VAL A 465 4.11 -30.57 23.33
C VAL A 465 4.07 -30.32 21.83
N LEU A 466 3.31 -31.14 21.10
CA LEU A 466 3.10 -31.01 19.66
C LEU A 466 1.61 -30.94 19.32
N GLY A 467 1.30 -30.28 18.20
CA GLY A 467 0.01 -30.46 17.56
C GLY A 467 -0.01 -31.73 16.72
N ASP A 468 -1.18 -32.37 16.64
CA ASP A 468 -1.36 -33.55 15.80
C ASP A 468 -1.22 -33.20 14.30
N ASN A 469 -1.62 -31.98 13.91
CA ASN A 469 -1.40 -31.47 12.56
C ASN A 469 0.00 -30.86 12.42
N ARG A 470 1.01 -31.73 12.19
CA ARG A 470 2.44 -31.36 12.23
C ARG A 470 2.84 -30.20 11.33
N SER A 471 2.20 -30.02 10.17
CA SER A 471 2.49 -28.95 9.21
C SER A 471 1.77 -27.62 9.51
N PHE A 472 0.71 -27.64 10.33
CA PHE A 472 -0.11 -26.46 10.63
C PHE A 472 -0.21 -26.17 12.15
N SER A 473 0.77 -26.62 12.92
CA SER A 473 0.81 -26.43 14.37
C SER A 473 2.02 -25.58 14.77
N SER A 474 1.74 -24.43 15.39
CA SER A 474 2.73 -23.72 16.22
C SER A 474 2.76 -24.38 17.60
N ASP A 475 3.87 -25.03 17.92
CA ASP A 475 4.06 -25.85 19.12
C ASP A 475 5.51 -25.83 19.64
N SER A 476 5.89 -26.73 20.56
CA SER A 476 7.20 -26.69 21.23
C SER A 476 8.40 -26.76 20.28
N ARG A 477 8.22 -27.19 19.03
CA ARG A 477 9.26 -27.09 18.00
C ARG A 477 9.68 -25.66 17.73
N GLU A 478 8.78 -24.70 17.90
CA GLU A 478 9.02 -23.28 17.65
C GLU A 478 9.42 -22.53 18.92
N TRP A 479 8.62 -22.67 19.98
CA TRP A 479 8.69 -21.80 21.16
C TRP A 479 9.22 -22.49 22.44
N GLY A 480 9.59 -23.77 22.39
CA GLY A 480 10.21 -24.47 23.52
C GLY A 480 9.22 -25.14 24.48
N TYR A 481 9.58 -25.25 25.76
CA TYR A 481 8.81 -26.04 26.72
C TYR A 481 7.64 -25.27 27.36
N ILE A 482 6.64 -26.00 27.86
CA ILE A 482 5.57 -25.48 28.70
C ILE A 482 5.84 -25.83 30.15
N LEU A 483 5.85 -24.83 31.01
CA LEU A 483 5.97 -25.03 32.45
C LEU A 483 4.68 -25.63 33.01
N LYS A 484 4.80 -26.50 34.02
CA LYS A 484 3.66 -27.12 34.71
C LYS A 484 2.62 -26.08 35.15
N ASN A 485 3.07 -24.93 35.63
CA ASN A 485 2.20 -23.86 36.14
C ASN A 485 1.43 -23.09 35.06
N ASP A 486 1.81 -23.22 33.78
CA ASP A 486 1.08 -22.62 32.66
C ASP A 486 -0.04 -23.53 32.13
N ILE A 487 -0.11 -24.77 32.63
CA ILE A 487 -1.13 -25.75 32.24
C ILE A 487 -2.43 -25.42 32.95
N VAL A 488 -3.46 -25.19 32.14
CA VAL A 488 -4.82 -24.87 32.59
C VAL A 488 -5.59 -26.12 33.01
N GLY A 489 -5.45 -27.21 32.27
CA GLY A 489 -6.20 -28.43 32.57
C GLY A 489 -6.12 -29.52 31.52
N LYS A 490 -6.76 -30.65 31.84
CA LYS A 490 -6.87 -31.82 30.98
C LYS A 490 -8.13 -31.74 30.12
N LEU A 491 -8.01 -32.08 28.84
CA LEU A 491 -9.17 -32.19 27.95
C LEU A 491 -10.07 -33.35 28.39
N GLY A 492 -11.36 -33.08 28.55
CA GLY A 492 -12.38 -34.05 28.94
C GLY A 492 -13.15 -34.60 27.75
N ASN A 493 -14.40 -35.01 28.00
CA ASN A 493 -15.30 -35.53 26.97
C ASN A 493 -15.77 -34.42 26.04
N CYS A 494 -16.02 -34.79 24.79
CA CYS A 494 -16.60 -33.88 23.82
C CYS A 494 -18.02 -33.49 24.23
N TYR A 495 -18.30 -32.20 24.19
CA TYR A 495 -19.56 -31.57 24.62
C TYR A 495 -20.45 -31.21 23.41
N SER A 496 -19.88 -30.69 22.32
CA SER A 496 -20.63 -30.36 21.10
C SER A 496 -19.81 -30.49 19.82
N ASN A 497 -20.48 -30.71 18.68
CA ASN A 497 -19.89 -30.90 17.34
C ASN A 497 -18.93 -32.09 17.21
N CYS A 498 -19.10 -33.10 18.06
CA CYS A 498 -18.26 -34.30 18.16
C CYS A 498 -18.46 -35.32 17.01
N GLY A 499 -19.51 -35.13 16.20
CA GLY A 499 -19.96 -36.05 15.16
C GLY A 499 -19.58 -35.66 13.73
N LEU A 500 -18.66 -34.70 13.55
CA LEU A 500 -18.15 -34.34 12.23
C LEU A 500 -17.19 -35.45 11.73
N ASN A 501 -17.83 -36.52 11.23
CA ASN A 501 -17.33 -37.74 10.57
C ASN A 501 -16.86 -38.89 11.49
N LYS A 502 -17.81 -39.68 12.01
CA LYS A 502 -17.72 -41.14 11.81
C LYS A 502 -17.93 -41.39 10.32
N ARG A 503 -16.86 -41.47 9.54
CA ARG A 503 -16.87 -42.08 8.20
C ARG A 503 -15.66 -42.98 8.08
#